data_AF-A0A3S2Y7C1-F1
#
_entry.id   AF-A0A3S2Y7C1-F1
#
_cell.length_a   1.000
_cell.length_b   1.000
_cell.length_c   1.000
_cell.angle_alpha   90.00
_cell.angle_beta   90.00
_cell.angle_gamma   90.00
#
_symmetry.space_group_name_H-M   'P 1'
#
loop_
_entity.id
_entity.type
_entity.pdbx_description
1 polymer ?
#
loop_
_entity_poly.entity_id
_entity_poly.type
_entity_poly.pdbx_seq_one_letter_code
_entity_poly.pdbx_strand_id
1 'polypeptide(L)'
;MGGASTFSVLGADLVVKGDLTAQADLHIDGRVEGDITCAALVQGESSEIIGEIRADQARLAGVLRGSITGGDVVIQRSARIYGDVHYDTLTIEQGAVVEGRFAQRSAAQPPVQIEGESRLVTT
;
A
#
# COMPACT_ATOMS: atom_id res chain seq x y z
N MET A 1 22.50 -18.41 14.31
CA MET A 1 21.91 -18.98 13.09
C MET A 1 21.19 -17.84 12.37
N GLY A 2 21.84 -17.23 11.37
CA GLY A 2 21.25 -16.13 10.60
C GLY A 2 20.35 -16.71 9.53
N GLY A 3 19.03 -16.59 9.72
CA GLY A 3 18.09 -16.87 8.64
C GLY A 3 18.41 -15.93 7.49
N ALA A 4 18.71 -16.48 6.32
CA ALA A 4 18.81 -15.70 5.11
C ALA A 4 17.43 -15.11 4.85
N SER A 5 17.21 -13.87 5.28
CA SER A 5 16.09 -13.06 4.80
C SER A 5 16.33 -12.90 3.31
N THR A 6 15.56 -13.61 2.50
CA THR A 6 15.59 -13.51 1.04
C THR A 6 14.97 -12.17 0.66
N PHE A 7 15.75 -11.10 0.75
CA PHE A 7 15.33 -9.79 0.25
C PHE A 7 15.66 -9.73 -1.24
N SER A 8 14.68 -9.35 -2.04
CA SER A 8 14.88 -9.09 -3.47
C SER A 8 14.84 -7.59 -3.68
N VAL A 9 15.92 -6.99 -4.18
CA VAL A 9 15.99 -5.56 -4.45
C VAL A 9 16.04 -5.33 -5.95
N LEU A 10 15.09 -4.57 -6.45
CA LEU A 10 15.12 -4.00 -7.79
C LEU A 10 15.74 -2.61 -7.69
N GLY A 11 16.80 -2.36 -8.45
CA GLY A 11 17.51 -1.08 -8.47
C GLY A 11 16.91 -0.06 -9.43
N ALA A 12 17.16 1.24 -9.16
CA ALA A 12 16.46 2.38 -9.78
C ALA A 12 16.54 2.45 -11.31
N ASP A 13 17.54 1.80 -11.89
CA ASP A 13 17.80 1.76 -13.33
C ASP A 13 17.13 0.57 -14.02
N LEU A 14 16.38 -0.25 -13.28
CA LEU A 14 15.66 -1.39 -13.81
C LEU A 14 14.22 -1.01 -14.17
N VAL A 15 13.83 -1.41 -15.39
CA VAL A 15 12.44 -1.38 -15.83
C VAL A 15 11.96 -2.81 -15.97
N VAL A 16 11.06 -3.24 -15.10
CA VAL A 16 10.45 -4.57 -15.22
C VAL A 16 9.15 -4.47 -15.97
N LYS A 17 8.99 -5.29 -17.02
CA LYS A 17 7.75 -5.40 -17.77
C LYS A 17 7.28 -6.86 -17.81
N GLY A 18 6.08 -7.13 -17.31
CA GLY A 18 5.48 -8.47 -17.26
C GLY A 18 5.11 -8.91 -15.84
N ASP A 19 4.93 -10.22 -15.67
CA ASP A 19 4.50 -10.83 -14.42
C ASP A 19 5.67 -11.07 -13.45
N LEU A 20 5.56 -10.54 -12.24
CA LEU A 20 6.52 -10.68 -11.16
C LEU A 20 5.89 -11.47 -10.03
N THR A 21 6.52 -12.58 -9.63
CA THR A 21 6.08 -13.35 -8.45
C THR A 21 7.24 -13.50 -7.48
N ALA A 22 7.05 -13.03 -6.24
CA ALA A 22 8.03 -13.12 -5.17
C ALA A 22 7.40 -13.74 -3.91
N GLN A 23 8.09 -14.70 -3.27
CA GLN A 23 7.58 -15.32 -2.05
C GLN A 23 8.05 -14.63 -0.76
N ALA A 24 8.99 -13.69 -0.87
CA ALA A 24 9.61 -12.99 0.24
C ALA A 24 9.51 -11.47 0.05
N ASP A 25 10.24 -10.72 0.88
CA ASP A 25 10.25 -9.26 0.85
C ASP A 25 10.84 -8.74 -0.49
N LEU A 26 10.03 -7.96 -1.19
CA LEU A 26 10.40 -7.34 -2.45
C LEU A 26 10.55 -5.82 -2.25
N HIS A 27 11.77 -5.33 -2.42
CA HIS A 27 12.06 -3.90 -2.42
C HIS A 27 12.19 -3.40 -3.85
N ILE A 28 11.39 -2.39 -4.20
CA ILE A 28 11.37 -1.81 -5.54
C ILE A 28 11.80 -0.36 -5.46
N ASP A 29 13.04 -0.11 -5.88
CA ASP A 29 13.51 1.21 -6.26
C ASP A 29 13.61 1.18 -7.78
N GLY A 30 12.61 1.60 -8.55
CA GLY A 30 12.67 1.50 -10.02
C GLY A 30 11.30 1.61 -10.68
N ARG A 31 11.20 1.23 -11.96
CA ARG A 31 9.93 1.27 -12.70
C ARG A 31 9.40 -0.13 -12.96
N VAL A 32 8.15 -0.38 -12.60
CA VAL A 32 7.50 -1.67 -12.85
C VAL A 32 6.22 -1.46 -13.63
N GLU A 33 6.09 -2.16 -14.75
CA GLU A 33 4.90 -2.19 -15.60
C GLU A 33 4.38 -3.63 -15.72
N GLY A 34 3.33 -3.98 -14.97
CA GLY A 34 2.75 -5.32 -15.04
C GLY A 34 2.08 -5.78 -13.76
N ASP A 35 1.87 -7.10 -13.67
CA ASP A 35 1.26 -7.78 -12.54
C ASP A 35 2.32 -8.20 -11.51
N ILE A 36 2.20 -7.69 -10.28
CA ILE A 36 3.13 -8.02 -9.20
C ILE A 36 2.38 -8.84 -8.15
N THR A 37 2.88 -10.03 -7.84
CA THR A 37 2.38 -10.87 -6.76
C THR A 37 3.50 -11.10 -5.75
N CYS A 38 3.34 -10.61 -4.52
CA CYS A 38 4.33 -10.82 -3.46
C CYS A 38 3.74 -10.89 -2.07
N ALA A 39 4.46 -11.45 -1.09
CA ALA A 39 4.00 -11.46 0.30
C ALA A 39 4.12 -10.06 0.93
N ALA A 40 5.29 -9.45 0.80
CA ALA A 40 5.57 -8.10 1.29
C ALA A 40 6.24 -7.25 0.20
N LEU A 41 5.61 -6.12 -0.11
CA LEU A 41 6.12 -5.12 -1.04
C LEU A 41 6.60 -3.89 -0.29
N VAL A 42 7.82 -3.45 -0.59
CA VAL A 42 8.36 -2.17 -0.15
C VAL A 42 8.71 -1.36 -1.39
N GLN A 43 7.94 -0.32 -1.65
CA GLN A 43 8.15 0.61 -2.75
C GLN A 43 8.95 1.81 -2.24
N GLY A 44 10.11 2.10 -2.83
CA GLY A 44 10.93 3.27 -2.47
C GLY A 44 10.41 4.59 -3.04
N GLU A 45 10.90 5.71 -2.51
CA GLU A 45 10.39 7.07 -2.83
C GLU A 45 10.55 7.46 -4.31
N SER A 46 11.61 6.96 -4.97
CA SER A 46 11.94 7.28 -6.38
C SER A 46 11.36 6.27 -7.39
N SER A 47 10.53 5.33 -6.94
CA SER A 47 10.00 4.27 -7.79
C SER A 47 8.63 4.63 -8.39
N GLU A 48 8.32 4.05 -9.54
CA GLU A 48 7.02 4.17 -10.22
C GLU A 48 6.47 2.78 -10.55
N ILE A 49 5.28 2.47 -10.04
CA ILE A 49 4.59 1.20 -10.35
C ILE A 49 3.34 1.48 -11.17
N ILE A 50 3.20 0.78 -12.29
CA ILE A 50 2.07 0.88 -13.22
C ILE A 50 1.51 -0.52 -13.46
N GLY A 51 0.28 -0.78 -13.01
CA GLY A 51 -0.34 -2.10 -13.22
C GLY A 51 -1.18 -2.56 -12.04
N GLU A 52 -1.27 -3.89 -11.88
CA GLU A 52 -1.97 -4.53 -10.78
C GLU A 52 -0.99 -5.09 -9.76
N ILE A 53 -1.13 -4.66 -8.50
CA ILE A 53 -0.31 -5.15 -7.39
C ILE A 53 -1.17 -6.03 -6.49
N ARG A 54 -0.72 -7.24 -6.21
CA ARG A 54 -1.29 -8.14 -5.21
C ARG A 54 -0.23 -8.42 -4.15
N ALA A 55 -0.45 -7.91 -2.95
CA ALA A 55 0.43 -8.19 -1.81
C ALA A 55 -0.32 -8.30 -0.49
N ASP A 56 0.16 -9.11 0.45
CA ASP A 56 -0.45 -9.16 1.79
C ASP A 56 -0.05 -7.93 2.61
N GLN A 57 1.21 -7.49 2.48
CA GLN A 57 1.73 -6.27 3.08
C GLN A 57 2.28 -5.36 1.98
N ALA A 58 1.81 -4.12 1.88
CA ALA A 58 2.30 -3.15 0.90
C ALA A 58 2.71 -1.85 1.58
N ARG A 59 3.99 -1.50 1.49
CA ARG A 59 4.51 -0.20 1.91
C ARG A 59 4.81 0.64 0.68
N LEU A 60 4.11 1.76 0.56
CA LEU A 60 4.21 2.65 -0.59
C LEU A 60 4.88 3.95 -0.16
N ALA A 61 6.03 4.27 -0.77
CA ALA A 61 6.70 5.56 -0.58
C ALA A 61 6.81 6.41 -1.86
N GLY A 62 6.53 5.80 -3.02
CA GLY A 62 6.69 6.41 -4.35
C GLY A 62 5.38 6.65 -5.09
N VAL A 63 5.44 6.61 -6.42
CA VAL A 63 4.27 6.83 -7.29
C VAL A 63 3.67 5.49 -7.71
N LEU A 64 2.37 5.31 -7.53
CA LEU A 64 1.62 4.12 -7.96
C LEU A 64 0.49 4.55 -8.89
N ARG A 65 0.37 3.91 -10.05
CA ARG A 65 -0.70 4.16 -11.03
C ARG A 65 -1.37 2.83 -11.41
N GLY A 66 -2.60 2.62 -10.98
CA GLY A 66 -3.35 1.40 -11.31
C GLY A 66 -4.12 0.83 -10.13
N SER A 67 -4.19 -0.50 -10.07
CA SER A 67 -5.01 -1.22 -9.11
C SER A 67 -4.11 -1.86 -8.06
N ILE A 68 -4.31 -1.55 -6.79
CA ILE A 68 -3.62 -2.26 -5.70
C ILE A 68 -4.63 -3.11 -4.94
N THR A 69 -4.22 -4.34 -4.62
CA THR A 69 -4.93 -5.26 -3.75
C THR A 69 -3.97 -5.67 -2.64
N GLY A 70 -4.14 -5.05 -1.48
CA GLY A 70 -3.35 -5.22 -0.27
C GLY A 70 -4.14 -5.89 0.85
N GLY A 71 -3.48 -6.59 1.77
CA GLY A 71 -4.03 -6.85 3.11
C GLY A 71 -3.83 -5.61 3.99
N ASP A 72 -2.61 -5.40 4.47
CA ASP A 72 -2.17 -4.17 5.11
C ASP A 72 -1.44 -3.27 4.12
N VAL A 73 -2.00 -2.08 3.88
CA VAL A 73 -1.40 -1.05 3.04
C VAL A 73 -0.93 0.10 3.93
N VAL A 74 0.35 0.44 3.83
CA VAL A 74 0.98 1.56 4.52
C VAL A 74 1.43 2.57 3.48
N ILE A 75 0.82 3.75 3.50
CA ILE A 75 1.14 4.85 2.61
C ILE A 75 2.02 5.83 3.39
N GLN A 76 3.27 5.97 2.97
CA GLN A 76 4.22 6.89 3.57
C GLN A 76 3.98 8.33 3.10
N ARG A 77 4.54 9.30 3.82
CA ARG A 77 4.37 10.75 3.57
C ARG A 77 4.63 11.23 2.13
N SER A 78 5.43 10.51 1.35
CA SER A 78 5.83 10.89 -0.02
C SER A 78 5.05 10.15 -1.10
N ALA A 79 4.21 9.18 -0.73
CA ALA A 79 3.55 8.33 -1.69
C ALA A 79 2.41 9.05 -2.41
N ARG A 80 2.28 8.73 -3.70
CA ARG A 80 1.25 9.25 -4.58
C ARG A 80 0.56 8.10 -5.30
N ILE A 81 -0.68 7.83 -4.93
CA ILE A 81 -1.45 6.73 -5.53
C ILE A 81 -2.50 7.31 -6.47
N TYR A 82 -2.56 6.78 -7.69
CA TYR A 82 -3.52 7.15 -8.73
C TYR A 82 -4.26 5.89 -9.21
N GLY A 83 -5.47 5.64 -8.72
CA GLY A 83 -6.29 4.50 -9.15
C GLY A 83 -7.11 3.83 -8.03
N ASP A 84 -7.44 2.55 -8.23
CA ASP A 84 -8.30 1.80 -7.31
C ASP A 84 -7.46 1.07 -6.25
N VAL A 85 -7.76 1.32 -4.97
CA VAL A 85 -7.04 0.76 -3.83
C VAL A 85 -7.97 -0.17 -3.07
N HIS A 86 -7.72 -1.47 -3.20
CA HIS A 86 -8.34 -2.51 -2.40
C HIS A 86 -7.44 -2.87 -1.24
N TYR A 87 -7.95 -2.77 -0.02
CA TYR A 87 -7.18 -3.03 1.21
C TYR A 87 -8.07 -3.61 2.31
N ASP A 88 -7.48 -4.26 3.30
CA ASP A 88 -8.17 -4.64 4.54
C ASP A 88 -7.89 -3.60 5.64
N THR A 89 -6.60 -3.30 5.86
CA THR A 89 -6.12 -2.28 6.79
C THR A 89 -5.34 -1.21 6.03
N LEU A 90 -5.64 0.06 6.27
CA LEU A 90 -4.95 1.19 5.64
C LEU A 90 -4.36 2.11 6.70
N THR A 91 -3.06 2.36 6.58
CA THR A 91 -2.34 3.36 7.38
C THR A 91 -1.81 4.44 6.45
N ILE A 92 -2.10 5.70 6.74
CA ILE A 92 -1.65 6.84 5.94
C ILE A 92 -0.82 7.76 6.83
N GLU A 93 0.42 8.02 6.44
CA GLU A 93 1.27 9.03 7.06
C GLU A 93 0.94 10.44 6.53
N GLN A 94 1.18 11.46 7.36
CA GLN A 94 0.90 12.84 6.97
C GLN A 94 1.78 13.28 5.80
N GLY A 95 1.14 13.75 4.72
CA GLY A 95 1.78 14.20 3.49
C GLY A 95 1.48 13.33 2.27
N ALA A 96 0.97 12.11 2.49
CA ALA A 96 0.58 11.21 1.41
C ALA A 96 -0.58 11.80 0.58
N VAL A 97 -0.53 11.59 -0.73
CA VAL A 97 -1.60 12.00 -1.66
C VAL A 97 -2.17 10.76 -2.31
N VAL A 98 -3.49 10.60 -2.24
CA VAL A 98 -4.16 9.51 -2.95
C VAL A 98 -5.31 10.08 -3.76
N GLU A 99 -5.25 9.84 -5.07
CA GLU A 99 -6.25 10.22 -6.04
C GLU A 99 -6.87 8.98 -6.65
N GLY A 100 -8.05 8.60 -6.17
CA GLY A 100 -8.71 7.43 -6.69
C GLY A 100 -9.81 6.92 -5.78
N ARG A 101 -10.15 5.64 -5.94
CA ARG A 101 -11.22 5.01 -5.19
C ARG A 101 -10.66 3.99 -4.22
N PHE A 102 -11.09 4.09 -2.97
CA PHE A 102 -10.75 3.16 -1.91
C PHE A 102 -11.88 2.15 -1.75
N ALA A 103 -11.56 0.85 -1.79
CA ALA A 103 -12.52 -0.25 -1.71
C ALA A 103 -12.03 -1.29 -0.70
N GLN A 104 -12.56 -1.26 0.52
CA GLN A 104 -12.13 -2.20 1.56
C GLN A 104 -12.62 -3.63 1.25
N ARG A 105 -11.77 -4.65 1.34
CA ARG A 105 -12.08 -6.01 0.81
C ARG A 105 -13.07 -6.82 1.65
N SER A 106 -13.07 -6.73 2.98
CA SER A 106 -14.25 -7.13 3.79
C SER A 106 -14.19 -6.77 5.28
N ALA A 107 -15.29 -6.19 5.76
CA ALA A 107 -15.99 -6.37 7.05
C ALA A 107 -15.25 -6.16 8.39
N ALA A 108 -15.27 -4.92 8.89
CA ALA A 108 -15.98 -4.55 10.13
C ALA A 108 -15.69 -3.06 10.44
N GLN A 109 -16.65 -2.18 10.17
CA GLN A 109 -16.76 -0.97 10.99
C GLN A 109 -17.23 -1.44 12.38
N PRO A 110 -16.43 -1.35 13.45
CA PRO A 110 -17.05 -1.15 14.74
C PRO A 110 -17.84 0.17 14.62
N PRO A 111 -19.12 0.19 15.02
CA PRO A 111 -19.92 1.41 14.94
C PRO A 111 -19.21 2.50 15.75
N VAL A 112 -18.89 3.62 15.10
CA VAL A 112 -18.49 4.84 15.80
C VAL A 112 -19.63 5.19 16.76
N GLN A 113 -19.42 4.92 18.04
CA GLN A 113 -20.25 5.46 19.11
C GLN A 113 -19.86 6.94 19.24
N ILE A 114 -20.66 7.78 18.59
CA ILE A 114 -20.71 9.21 18.88
C ILE A 114 -21.36 9.35 20.26
N GLU A 115 -20.54 9.34 21.32
CA GLU A 115 -20.97 9.69 22.67
C GLU A 115 -21.17 11.22 22.71
N GLY A 116 -22.38 11.62 22.33
CA GLY A 116 -22.89 12.95 22.59
C GLY A 116 -23.25 13.09 24.05
N GLU A 117 -22.34 13.62 24.87
CA GLU A 117 -22.72 14.14 26.19
C GLU A 117 -23.29 15.55 26.02
N SER A 118 -24.58 15.58 25.68
CA SER A 118 -25.45 16.74 25.83
C SER A 118 -25.53 17.11 27.30
N ARG A 119 -24.83 18.19 27.68
CA ARG A 119 -24.88 18.74 29.03
C ARG A 119 -26.16 19.55 29.22
N LEU A 120 -27.24 18.88 29.61
CA LEU A 120 -28.38 19.48 30.33
C LEU A 120 -28.10 19.22 31.82
N VAL A 121 -28.03 20.19 32.74
CA VAL A 121 -29.14 20.86 33.47
C VAL A 121 -28.43 21.85 34.43
N THR A 122 -28.89 23.09 34.64
CA THR A 122 -29.62 23.52 35.86
C THR A 122 -29.92 25.03 35.80
N THR A 123 -31.20 25.41 35.85
CA THR A 123 -31.73 26.57 36.59
C THR A 123 -33.21 26.31 36.85
#